data_AF-A0A1I8JQL9-F1
#
_entry.id   AF-A0A1I8JQL9-F1
#
_cell.length_a   1.000
_cell.length_b   1.000
_cell.length_c   1.000
_cell.angle_alpha   90.00
_cell.angle_beta   90.00
_cell.angle_gamma   90.00
#
_symmetry.space_group_name_H-M   'P 1'
#
loop_
_entity.id
_entity.type
_entity.pdbx_description
1 polymer ?
#
loop_
_entity_poly.entity_id
_entity_poly.type
_entity_poly.pdbx_seq_one_letter_code
_entity_poly.pdbx_strand_id
1 'polypeptide(L)'
;AAEEICASLGFWFGAVVCFLFTLLSVITFLLDRTRFQYPERPFVYIIMCYCMMSAVYITGYGLGDSVSCATNPNNPNATRVLVRGTNQNTPCAILFMVEYFFMMASSLWHLFSLASPTRDILLGFVIIPNSIFLLLGVVFLLIGFASLIKIRRFVKKSKRRSN
;
A
#
# COMPACT_ATOMS: atom_id res chain seq x y z
N ALA A 1 -21.41 18.36 3.94
CA ALA A 1 -20.83 17.82 5.19
C ALA A 1 -21.38 16.42 5.53
N ALA A 2 -22.70 16.24 5.68
CA ALA A 2 -23.26 14.90 5.96
C ALA A 2 -23.04 13.87 4.82
N GLU A 3 -23.13 14.29 3.55
CA GLU A 3 -22.87 13.41 2.40
C GLU A 3 -21.40 12.98 2.31
N GLU A 4 -20.46 13.89 2.57
CA GLU A 4 -19.01 13.62 2.64
C GLU A 4 -18.67 12.62 3.77
N ILE A 5 -19.32 12.76 4.92
CA ILE A 5 -19.14 11.86 6.07
C ILE A 5 -19.70 10.46 5.77
N CYS A 6 -20.87 10.37 5.11
CA CYS A 6 -21.49 9.10 4.76
C CYS A 6 -20.67 8.33 3.70
N ALA A 7 -20.11 9.04 2.72
CA ALA A 7 -19.22 8.46 1.72
C ALA A 7 -17.90 7.97 2.34
N SER A 8 -17.30 8.75 3.24
CA SER A 8 -16.09 8.40 3.98
C SER A 8 -16.29 7.18 4.89
N LEU A 9 -17.39 7.14 5.66
CA LEU A 9 -17.77 5.99 6.49
C LEU A 9 -18.06 4.73 5.67
N GLY A 10 -18.77 4.88 4.55
CA GLY A 10 -19.05 3.77 3.64
C GLY A 10 -17.78 3.19 3.02
N PHE A 11 -16.86 4.05 2.59
CA PHE A 11 -15.57 3.64 2.03
C PHE A 11 -14.68 2.99 3.10
N TRP A 12 -14.68 3.51 4.33
CA TRP A 12 -13.91 2.95 5.44
C TRP A 12 -14.43 1.57 5.86
N PHE A 13 -15.74 1.42 6.02
CA PHE A 13 -16.37 0.13 6.33
C PHE A 13 -16.11 -0.90 5.22
N GLY A 14 -16.25 -0.48 3.95
CA GLY A 14 -15.93 -1.31 2.79
C GLY A 14 -14.47 -1.77 2.75
N ALA A 15 -13.53 -0.87 3.07
CA ALA A 15 -12.11 -1.20 3.16
C ALA A 15 -11.82 -2.22 4.27
N VAL A 16 -12.40 -2.05 5.46
CA VAL A 16 -12.22 -2.98 6.59
C VAL A 16 -12.78 -4.36 6.26
N VAL A 17 -13.98 -4.44 5.70
CA VAL A 17 -14.59 -5.72 5.30
C VAL A 17 -13.75 -6.41 4.21
N CYS A 18 -13.29 -5.64 3.21
CA CYS A 18 -12.41 -6.15 2.16
C CYS A 18 -11.07 -6.66 2.73
N PHE A 19 -10.50 -5.94 3.70
CA PHE A 19 -9.27 -6.35 4.37
C PHE A 19 -9.45 -7.68 5.12
N LEU A 20 -10.54 -7.84 5.88
CA LEU A 20 -10.81 -9.08 6.61
C LEU A 20 -11.00 -10.27 5.67
N PHE A 21 -11.78 -10.10 4.60
CA PHE A 21 -12.05 -11.18 3.64
C PHE A 21 -10.79 -11.61 2.88
N THR A 22 -9.98 -10.65 2.46
CA THR A 22 -8.70 -10.92 1.77
C THR A 22 -7.66 -11.53 2.71
N LEU A 23 -7.58 -11.09 3.97
CA LEU A 23 -6.70 -11.66 4.99
C LEU A 23 -7.07 -13.13 5.27
N LEU A 24 -8.35 -13.43 5.46
CA LEU A 24 -8.84 -14.79 5.65
C LEU A 24 -8.50 -15.68 4.45
N SER A 25 -8.62 -15.15 3.23
CA SER A 25 -8.28 -15.88 2.00
C SER A 25 -6.78 -16.22 1.92
N VAL A 26 -5.90 -15.29 2.31
CA VAL A 26 -4.44 -15.51 2.36
C VAL A 26 -4.07 -16.53 3.45
N ILE A 27 -4.65 -16.40 4.65
CA ILE A 27 -4.38 -17.32 5.77
C ILE A 27 -4.83 -18.74 5.40
N THR A 28 -6.02 -18.88 4.81
CA THR A 28 -6.55 -20.17 4.36
C THR A 28 -5.61 -20.84 3.36
N PHE A 29 -5.09 -20.06 2.40
CA PHE A 29 -4.12 -20.57 1.45
C PHE A 29 -2.78 -20.97 2.09
N LEU A 30 -2.31 -20.26 3.11
CA LEU A 30 -1.08 -20.61 3.83
C LEU A 30 -1.22 -21.88 4.66
N LEU A 31 -2.42 -22.17 5.18
CA LEU A 31 -2.71 -23.36 5.98
C LEU A 31 -2.86 -24.63 5.13
N ASP A 32 -3.42 -24.54 3.92
CA ASP A 32 -3.54 -25.69 3.01
C ASP A 32 -3.05 -25.34 1.59
N ARG A 33 -1.72 -25.29 1.44
CA ARG A 33 -1.05 -25.11 0.13
C ARG A 33 -1.09 -26.37 -0.73
N THR A 34 -1.46 -27.51 -0.14
CA THR A 34 -1.35 -28.84 -0.74
C THR A 34 -2.60 -29.26 -1.49
N ARG A 35 -3.77 -28.70 -1.13
CA ARG A 35 -5.05 -29.06 -1.75
C ARG A 35 -5.37 -28.34 -3.05
N PHE A 36 -4.67 -27.23 -3.33
CA PHE A 36 -4.90 -26.39 -4.50
C PHE A 36 -3.79 -26.60 -5.56
N GLN A 37 -3.96 -27.65 -6.38
CA GLN A 37 -3.20 -27.83 -7.62
C GLN A 37 -3.82 -26.95 -8.74
N TYR A 38 -2.96 -26.42 -9.62
CA TYR A 38 -3.29 -25.53 -10.76
C TYR A 38 -4.71 -25.77 -11.33
N PRO A 39 -5.64 -24.79 -11.30
CA PRO A 39 -5.53 -23.47 -11.96
C PRO A 39 -5.69 -22.22 -11.05
N GLU A 40 -5.65 -22.39 -9.73
CA GLU A 40 -6.09 -21.40 -8.73
C GLU A 40 -4.96 -20.59 -8.04
N ARG A 41 -3.70 -20.99 -8.25
CA ARG A 41 -2.50 -20.31 -7.71
C ARG A 41 -2.30 -18.85 -8.18
N PRO A 42 -2.70 -18.43 -9.40
CA PRO A 42 -2.56 -17.05 -9.87
C PRO A 42 -3.40 -16.02 -9.08
N PHE A 43 -4.58 -16.41 -8.59
CA PHE A 43 -5.53 -15.49 -7.98
C PHE A 43 -5.06 -14.95 -6.61
N VAL A 44 -4.24 -15.73 -5.89
CA VAL A 44 -3.75 -15.35 -4.56
C VAL A 44 -2.87 -14.10 -4.61
N TYR A 45 -2.07 -13.93 -5.67
CA TYR A 45 -1.21 -12.74 -5.82
C TYR A 45 -2.01 -11.46 -6.00
N ILE A 46 -3.14 -11.54 -6.70
CA ILE A 46 -4.09 -10.45 -6.83
C ILE A 46 -4.64 -10.11 -5.44
N ILE A 47 -5.20 -11.09 -4.73
CA ILE A 47 -5.74 -10.90 -3.36
C ILE A 47 -4.71 -10.25 -2.42
N MET A 48 -3.44 -10.67 -2.46
CA MET A 48 -2.37 -10.06 -1.67
C MET A 48 -2.12 -8.59 -2.01
N CYS A 49 -2.16 -8.21 -3.28
CA CYS A 49 -2.05 -6.81 -3.71
C CYS A 49 -3.24 -5.97 -3.22
N TYR A 50 -4.46 -6.50 -3.30
CA TYR A 50 -5.66 -5.82 -2.80
C TYR A 50 -5.67 -5.70 -1.26
N CYS A 51 -5.13 -6.68 -0.55
CA CYS A 51 -4.96 -6.63 0.91
C CYS A 51 -4.02 -5.47 1.32
N MET A 52 -2.89 -5.31 0.62
CA MET A 52 -1.96 -4.20 0.85
C MET A 52 -2.57 -2.83 0.50
N MET A 53 -3.32 -2.75 -0.59
CA MET A 53 -4.05 -1.52 -0.95
C MET A 53 -5.07 -1.14 0.13
N SER A 54 -5.85 -2.11 0.64
CA SER A 54 -6.80 -1.84 1.72
C SER A 54 -6.10 -1.38 3.00
N ALA A 55 -4.95 -1.96 3.35
CA ALA A 55 -4.15 -1.51 4.49
C ALA A 55 -3.67 -0.05 4.33
N VAL A 56 -3.28 0.36 3.12
CA VAL A 56 -2.90 1.76 2.81
C VAL A 56 -4.10 2.68 3.00
N TYR A 57 -5.28 2.32 2.49
CA TYR A 57 -6.49 3.12 2.69
C TYR A 57 -6.87 3.26 4.17
N ILE A 58 -6.86 2.17 4.93
CA ILE A 58 -7.13 2.19 6.38
C ILE A 58 -6.11 3.09 7.11
N THR A 59 -4.83 2.98 6.75
CA THR A 59 -3.76 3.80 7.33
C THR A 59 -3.94 5.27 6.98
N GLY A 60 -4.33 5.59 5.73
CA GLY A 60 -4.63 6.96 5.29
C GLY A 60 -5.74 7.60 6.11
N TYR A 61 -6.84 6.89 6.34
CA TYR A 61 -7.93 7.37 7.20
C TYR A 61 -7.51 7.50 8.67
N GLY A 62 -6.71 6.57 9.18
CA GLY A 62 -6.25 6.58 10.58
C GLY A 62 -5.34 7.77 10.93
N LEU A 63 -4.56 8.28 9.97
CA LEU A 63 -3.71 9.46 10.21
C LEU A 63 -4.43 10.80 9.99
N GLY A 64 -5.62 10.82 9.38
CA GLY A 64 -6.47 11.99 9.20
C GLY A 64 -5.78 13.20 8.55
N ASP A 65 -6.20 14.41 8.94
CA ASP A 65 -5.66 15.68 8.43
C ASP A 65 -4.14 15.85 8.65
N SER A 66 -3.55 15.06 9.55
CA SER A 66 -2.13 15.13 9.88
C SER A 66 -1.22 14.65 8.74
N VAL A 67 -1.77 13.93 7.75
CA VAL A 67 -1.01 13.47 6.56
C VAL A 67 -0.83 14.60 5.55
N SER A 68 -1.87 15.41 5.34
CA SER A 68 -1.95 16.36 4.22
C SER A 68 -1.73 17.81 4.65
N CYS A 69 -2.12 18.15 5.89
CA CYS A 69 -1.97 19.49 6.44
C CYS A 69 -0.72 19.57 7.32
N ALA A 70 0.11 20.60 7.11
CA ALA A 70 1.11 21.02 8.08
C ALA A 70 0.79 22.44 8.56
N THR A 71 0.86 22.66 9.86
CA THR A 71 0.77 24.00 10.45
C THR A 71 2.09 24.73 10.24
N ASN A 72 2.02 25.99 9.82
CA ASN A 72 3.21 26.82 9.62
C ASN A 72 3.99 26.97 10.96
N PRO A 73 5.29 26.62 11.02
CA PRO A 73 6.06 26.69 12.26
C PRO A 73 6.21 28.10 12.83
N ASN A 74 6.00 29.15 12.02
CA ASN A 74 6.15 30.55 12.45
C ASN A 74 4.85 31.19 12.95
N ASN A 75 3.69 30.56 12.76
CA ASN A 75 2.43 31.06 13.29
C ASN A 75 1.45 29.89 13.51
N PRO A 76 1.17 29.50 14.78
CA PRO A 76 0.23 28.41 15.08
C PRO A 76 -1.22 28.71 14.67
N ASN A 77 -1.56 29.98 14.40
CA ASN A 77 -2.86 30.43 13.90
C ASN A 77 -2.89 30.65 12.38
N ALA A 78 -1.82 30.36 11.65
CA ALA A 78 -1.82 30.44 10.19
C ALA A 78 -2.62 29.28 9.57
N THR A 79 -3.31 29.59 8.47
CA THR A 79 -4.14 28.67 7.67
C THR A 79 -3.42 27.35 7.41
N ARG A 80 -4.13 26.22 7.57
CA ARG A 80 -3.61 24.88 7.25
C ARG A 80 -3.25 24.84 5.77
N VAL A 81 -1.97 24.76 5.46
CA VAL A 81 -1.49 24.69 4.08
C VAL A 81 -1.26 23.24 3.68
N LEU A 82 -1.63 22.91 2.44
CA LEU A 82 -1.32 21.64 1.81
C LEU A 82 0.20 21.53 1.67
N VAL A 83 0.78 20.46 2.20
CA VAL A 83 2.22 20.23 2.13
C VAL A 83 2.63 19.99 0.68
N ARG A 84 3.20 21.01 0.03
CA ARG A 84 3.75 20.91 -1.32
C ARG A 84 5.20 20.43 -1.22
N GLY A 85 5.39 19.12 -1.32
CA GLY A 85 6.71 18.47 -1.35
C GLY A 85 6.99 17.51 -0.19
N THR A 86 7.99 16.64 -0.36
CA THR A 86 8.25 15.51 0.54
C THR A 86 8.79 15.91 1.93
N ASN A 87 8.98 17.19 2.21
CA ASN A 87 9.89 17.65 3.27
C ASN A 87 9.24 17.78 4.66
N GLN A 88 7.91 17.88 4.75
CA GLN A 88 7.22 18.06 6.05
C GLN A 88 6.48 16.79 6.50
N ASN A 89 5.74 16.12 5.60
CA ASN A 89 4.94 14.94 5.94
C ASN A 89 5.44 13.69 5.20
N THR A 90 6.40 12.98 5.79
CA THR A 90 6.90 11.69 5.27
C THR A 90 5.81 10.64 5.05
N PRO A 91 4.80 10.44 5.93
CA PRO A 91 3.81 9.37 5.72
C PRO A 91 2.97 9.56 4.46
N CYS A 92 2.71 10.79 4.02
CA CYS A 92 1.98 11.07 2.79
C CYS A 92 2.68 10.50 1.55
N ALA A 93 3.99 10.73 1.42
CA ALA A 93 4.77 10.22 0.30
C ALA A 93 4.85 8.69 0.32
N ILE A 94 4.85 8.09 1.51
CA ILE A 94 4.96 6.64 1.65
C ILE A 94 3.66 5.96 1.22
N LEU A 95 2.51 6.45 1.70
CA LEU A 95 1.21 5.91 1.31
C LEU A 95 1.04 5.97 -0.21
N PHE A 96 1.40 7.10 -0.83
CA PHE A 96 1.39 7.26 -2.28
C PHE A 96 2.31 6.29 -3.03
N MET A 97 3.56 6.12 -2.57
CA MET A 97 4.52 5.21 -3.23
C MET A 97 4.08 3.74 -3.14
N VAL A 98 3.53 3.35 -1.99
CA VAL A 98 3.02 1.99 -1.74
C VAL A 98 1.78 1.74 -2.61
N GLU A 99 0.82 2.65 -2.61
CA GLU A 99 -0.39 2.55 -3.45
C GLU A 99 -0.06 2.46 -4.93
N TYR A 100 0.84 3.32 -5.41
CA TYR A 100 1.25 3.36 -6.81
C TYR A 100 1.89 2.05 -7.27
N PHE A 101 2.80 1.48 -6.46
CA PHE A 101 3.48 0.22 -6.81
C PHE A 101 2.50 -0.95 -6.92
N PHE A 102 1.61 -1.10 -5.94
CA PHE A 102 0.66 -2.22 -5.91
C PHE A 102 -0.44 -2.09 -6.99
N MET A 103 -0.87 -0.86 -7.30
CA MET A 103 -1.83 -0.62 -8.38
C MET A 103 -1.23 -0.94 -9.76
N MET A 104 0.02 -0.56 -10.01
CA MET A 104 0.71 -0.90 -11.26
C MET A 104 0.90 -2.41 -11.38
N ALA A 105 1.30 -3.09 -10.30
CA ALA A 105 1.46 -4.54 -10.30
C ALA A 105 0.14 -5.30 -10.56
N SER A 106 -0.96 -4.87 -9.93
CA SER A 106 -2.29 -5.45 -10.16
C SER A 106 -2.75 -5.29 -11.61
N SER A 107 -2.50 -4.11 -12.20
CA SER A 107 -2.88 -3.80 -13.58
C SER A 107 -2.10 -4.66 -14.58
N LEU A 108 -0.79 -4.81 -14.38
CA LEU A 108 0.07 -5.67 -15.20
C LEU A 108 -0.37 -7.14 -15.13
N TRP A 109 -0.77 -7.61 -13.96
CA TRP A 109 -1.23 -8.98 -13.77
C TRP A 109 -2.57 -9.26 -14.45
N HIS A 110 -3.56 -8.37 -14.27
CA HIS A 110 -4.84 -8.48 -14.96
C HIS A 110 -4.66 -8.48 -16.49
N LEU A 111 -3.81 -7.59 -17.01
CA LEU A 111 -3.53 -7.53 -18.45
C LEU A 111 -2.87 -8.81 -18.95
N PHE A 112 -1.89 -9.36 -18.24
CA PHE A 112 -1.23 -10.61 -18.64
C PHE A 112 -2.22 -11.78 -18.66
N SER A 113 -3.11 -11.86 -17.67
CA SER A 113 -4.17 -12.88 -17.61
C SER A 113 -5.18 -12.75 -18.76
N LEU A 114 -5.50 -11.52 -19.20
CA LEU A 114 -6.48 -11.26 -20.25
C LEU A 114 -5.89 -11.36 -21.68
N ALA A 115 -4.59 -11.15 -21.85
CA ALA A 115 -3.93 -11.11 -23.16
C ALA A 115 -3.68 -12.48 -23.80
N SER A 116 -3.89 -13.60 -23.09
CA SER A 116 -3.48 -14.94 -23.54
C SER A 116 -4.66 -15.91 -23.73
N PRO A 117 -5.05 -16.27 -24.97
CA PRO A 117 -6.11 -17.25 -25.21
C PRO A 117 -5.66 -18.73 -25.12
N THR A 118 -4.37 -19.04 -24.89
CA THR A 118 -3.83 -20.41 -25.09
C THR A 118 -2.68 -20.82 -24.15
N ARG A 119 -2.74 -20.56 -22.83
CA ARG A 119 -1.54 -20.70 -21.97
C ARG A 119 -1.80 -21.26 -20.57
N ASP A 120 -1.62 -22.57 -20.39
CA ASP A 120 -1.50 -23.20 -19.06
C ASP A 120 -0.03 -23.36 -18.63
N ILE A 121 0.87 -23.70 -19.56
CA ILE A 121 2.29 -24.00 -19.25
C ILE A 121 3.16 -22.72 -19.25
N LEU A 122 2.92 -21.78 -20.16
CA LEU A 122 3.71 -20.55 -20.25
C LEU A 122 3.33 -19.54 -19.14
N LEU A 123 2.11 -19.64 -18.61
CA LEU A 123 1.59 -18.75 -17.58
C LEU A 123 2.43 -18.86 -16.31
N GLY A 124 2.76 -20.08 -15.88
CA GLY A 124 3.64 -20.32 -14.73
C GLY A 124 5.03 -19.71 -14.93
N PHE A 125 5.59 -19.77 -16.15
CA PHE A 125 6.94 -19.27 -16.42
C PHE A 125 7.05 -17.73 -16.37
N VAL A 126 5.96 -16.99 -16.60
CA VAL A 126 5.93 -15.52 -16.49
C VAL A 126 5.42 -15.05 -15.13
N ILE A 127 4.44 -15.76 -14.58
CA ILE A 127 3.88 -15.50 -13.25
C ILE A 127 4.93 -15.66 -12.17
N ILE A 128 5.68 -16.77 -12.14
CA ILE A 128 6.66 -17.05 -11.09
C ILE A 128 7.70 -15.92 -10.98
N PRO A 129 8.38 -15.50 -12.06
CA PRO A 129 9.32 -14.39 -11.97
C PRO A 129 8.63 -13.08 -11.60
N ASN A 130 7.44 -12.78 -12.14
CA ASN A 130 6.71 -11.55 -11.79
C ASN A 130 6.33 -11.52 -10.29
N SER A 131 5.90 -12.64 -9.74
CA SER A 131 5.64 -12.83 -8.31
C SER A 131 6.90 -12.64 -7.46
N ILE A 132 8.05 -13.18 -7.90
CA ILE A 132 9.34 -12.99 -7.22
C ILE A 132 9.76 -11.51 -7.25
N PHE A 133 9.65 -10.84 -8.40
CA PHE A 133 9.93 -9.41 -8.53
C PHE A 133 9.05 -8.56 -7.61
N LEU A 134 7.77 -8.91 -7.48
CA LEU A 134 6.83 -8.20 -6.61
C LEU A 134 7.22 -8.38 -5.14
N LEU A 135 7.52 -9.61 -4.69
CA LEU A 135 8.00 -9.87 -3.32
C LEU A 135 9.31 -9.14 -3.01
N LEU A 136 10.26 -9.13 -3.94
CA LEU A 136 11.50 -8.37 -3.82
C LEU A 136 11.23 -6.86 -3.75
N GLY A 137 10.29 -6.36 -4.54
CA GLY A 137 9.84 -4.97 -4.50
C GLY A 137 9.25 -4.56 -3.14
N VAL A 138 8.45 -5.42 -2.51
CA VAL A 138 7.91 -5.18 -1.16
C VAL A 138 9.03 -5.12 -0.12
N VAL A 139 9.97 -6.07 -0.15
CA VAL A 139 11.11 -6.08 0.79
C VAL A 139 11.99 -4.83 0.59
N PHE A 140 12.30 -4.47 -0.65
CA PHE A 140 13.09 -3.29 -0.95
C PHE A 140 12.41 -1.99 -0.51
N LEU A 141 11.09 -1.86 -0.74
CA LEU A 141 10.31 -0.72 -0.26
C LEU A 141 10.31 -0.62 1.27
N LEU A 142 10.16 -1.74 1.98
CA LEU A 142 10.22 -1.76 3.45
C LEU A 142 11.59 -1.32 3.99
N ILE A 143 12.68 -1.79 3.37
CA ILE A 143 14.05 -1.41 3.72
C ILE A 143 14.30 0.08 3.41
N GLY A 144 13.88 0.55 2.24
CA GLY A 144 13.97 1.95 1.83
C GLY A 144 13.20 2.87 2.77
N PHE A 145 11.99 2.48 3.15
CA PHE A 145 11.15 3.17 4.14
C PHE A 145 11.83 3.26 5.52
N ALA A 146 12.34 2.13 6.04
CA ALA A 146 13.05 2.11 7.31
C ALA A 146 14.29 3.01 7.30
N SER A 147 15.01 3.03 6.18
CA SER A 147 16.18 3.89 5.96
C SER A 147 15.81 5.38 5.98
N LEU A 148 14.75 5.77 5.27
CA LEU A 148 14.25 7.15 5.24
C LEU A 148 13.80 7.65 6.61
N ILE A 149 13.08 6.82 7.37
CA ILE A 149 12.66 7.17 8.74
C ILE A 149 13.89 7.34 9.64
N LYS A 150 14.86 6.44 9.55
CA LYS A 150 16.09 6.50 10.34
C LYS A 150 16.85 7.80 10.06
N ILE A 151 17.08 8.15 8.79
CA ILE A 151 17.75 9.39 8.38
C ILE A 151 17.01 10.62 8.91
N ARG A 152 15.68 10.68 8.75
CA ARG A 152 14.90 11.83 9.23
C ARG A 152 14.88 11.95 10.75
N ARG A 153 14.83 10.83 11.47
CA ARG A 153 14.99 10.83 12.94
C ARG A 153 16.35 11.37 13.35
N PHE A 154 17.42 11.01 12.63
CA PHE A 154 18.76 11.56 12.87
C PHE A 154 18.82 13.07 12.61
N VAL A 155 18.27 13.56 11.50
CA VAL A 155 18.23 15.00 11.19
C VAL A 155 17.46 15.79 12.26
N LYS A 156 16.27 15.31 12.67
CA LYS A 156 15.48 15.95 13.72
C LYS A 156 16.19 15.93 15.09
N LYS A 157 16.90 14.84 15.41
CA LYS A 157 17.68 14.70 16.65
C LYS A 157 18.92 15.60 16.65
N SER A 158 19.57 15.77 15.50
CA SER A 158 20.72 16.68 15.33
C SER A 158 20.30 18.15 15.50
N LYS A 159 19.18 18.56 14.89
CA LYS A 159 18.62 19.92 15.04
C LYS A 159 18.29 20.29 16.49
N ARG A 160 17.91 19.31 17.32
CA ARG A 160 17.65 19.50 18.77
C ARG A 160 18.92 19.57 19.64
N ARG A 161 20.08 19.15 19.13
CA ARG A 161 21.35 19.12 19.89
C ARG A 161 22.22 20.34 19.60
N SER A 162 21.92 21.07 18.52
CA SER A 162 22.60 22.31 18.10
C SER A 162 21.91 23.59 18.59
N ASN A 163 20.78 23.46 19.30
CA ASN A 163 19.97 24.55 19.85
C ASN A 163 19.81 24.30 21.35
#